data_AF-A0A9D8LI95-F1
#
_entry.id   AF-A0A9D8LI95-F1
#
_cell.length_a   1.000
_cell.length_b   1.000
_cell.length_c   1.000
_cell.angle_alpha   90.00
_cell.angle_beta   90.00
_cell.angle_gamma   90.00
#
_symmetry.space_group_name_H-M   'P 1'
#
loop_
_entity.id
_entity.type
_entity.pdbx_description
1 polymer ?
#
loop_
_entity_poly.entity_id
_entity_poly.type
_entity_poly.pdbx_seq_one_letter_code
_entity_poly.pdbx_strand_id
1 'polypeptide(L)'
;WLTGILSSFLDNAPTYLVFFELAGGNAKELMTTGALTLAAISGGAVFMGANTYIGNAPNFMVYAIAKDRKVAMPSFFGYMLWSGAILIPVFIVQTVLFFG
;
A
#
# COMPACT_ATOMS: atom_id res chain seq x y z
N TRP A 1 1.32 -8.25 -4.41
CA TRP A 1 0.18 -7.49 -4.95
C TRP A 1 -1.08 -7.61 -4.11
N LEU A 2 -1.53 -8.80 -3.69
CA LEU A 2 -2.72 -8.94 -2.80
C LEU A 2 -2.64 -8.09 -1.52
N THR A 3 -1.51 -8.13 -0.80
CA THR A 3 -1.26 -7.27 0.36
C THR A 3 -1.47 -5.81 0.02
N GLY A 4 -0.91 -5.34 -1.10
CA GLY A 4 -1.03 -3.94 -1.47
C GLY A 4 -2.42 -3.52 -1.98
N ILE A 5 -3.18 -4.44 -2.60
CA ILE A 5 -4.60 -4.19 -2.92
C ILE A 5 -5.38 -3.94 -1.63
N LEU A 6 -5.20 -4.77 -0.60
CA LEU A 6 -5.86 -4.55 0.69
C LEU A 6 -5.38 -3.24 1.35
N SER A 7 -4.07 -2.97 1.30
CA SER A 7 -3.46 -1.75 1.85
C SER A 7 -4.01 -0.48 1.21
N SER A 8 -4.45 -0.56 -0.04
CA SER A 8 -5.06 0.56 -0.74
C SER A 8 -6.35 1.06 -0.08
N PHE A 9 -6.95 0.28 0.84
CA PHE A 9 -8.23 0.60 1.49
C PHE A 9 -8.24 0.48 3.02
N LEU A 10 -7.32 -0.28 3.65
CA LEU A 10 -7.40 -0.65 5.07
C LEU A 10 -6.36 0.03 5.99
N ASP A 11 -5.36 0.72 5.45
CA ASP A 11 -4.11 1.13 6.13
C ASP A 11 -2.99 0.07 6.12
N ASN A 12 -1.75 0.55 6.09
CA ASN A 12 -0.55 -0.27 5.94
C ASN A 12 -0.30 -1.20 7.14
N ALA A 13 -0.52 -0.72 8.35
CA ALA A 13 -0.25 -1.49 9.57
C ALA A 13 -1.21 -2.70 9.73
N PRO A 14 -2.54 -2.54 9.70
CA PRO A 14 -3.46 -3.68 9.79
C PRO A 14 -3.30 -4.62 8.58
N THR A 15 -3.00 -4.09 7.39
CA THR A 15 -2.75 -4.92 6.22
C THR A 15 -1.50 -5.78 6.37
N TYR A 16 -0.40 -5.21 6.85
CA TYR A 16 0.83 -5.95 7.11
C TYR A 16 0.56 -7.11 8.10
N LEU A 17 -0.11 -6.82 9.22
CA LEU A 17 -0.39 -7.83 10.24
C LEU A 17 -1.27 -8.96 9.70
N VAL A 18 -2.33 -8.65 8.96
CA VAL A 18 -3.20 -9.69 8.36
C VAL A 18 -2.39 -10.62 7.47
N PHE A 19 -1.54 -10.08 6.59
CA PHE A 19 -0.75 -10.91 5.68
C PHE A 19 0.42 -11.62 6.36
N PHE A 20 1.00 -11.02 7.41
CA PHE A 20 2.01 -11.66 8.25
C PHE A 20 1.44 -12.90 8.97
N GLU A 21 0.24 -12.78 9.54
CA GLU A 21 -0.48 -13.91 10.15
C GLU A 21 -0.85 -14.98 9.09
N LEU A 22 -1.32 -14.57 7.91
CA LEU A 22 -1.59 -15.49 6.80
C LEU A 22 -0.34 -16.21 6.30
N ALA A 23 0.85 -15.62 6.45
CA ALA A 23 2.13 -16.22 6.12
C ALA A 23 2.69 -17.13 7.23
N GLY A 24 1.94 -17.33 8.32
CA GLY A 24 2.28 -18.23 9.41
C GLY A 24 2.57 -17.56 10.76
N GLY A 25 2.60 -16.22 10.83
CA GLY A 25 2.71 -15.45 12.08
C GLY A 25 4.02 -15.63 12.86
N ASN A 26 4.96 -16.44 12.37
CA ASN A 26 6.21 -16.74 13.05
C ASN A 26 7.34 -15.83 12.55
N ALA A 27 7.66 -14.79 13.32
CA ALA A 27 8.69 -13.83 12.96
C ALA A 27 10.07 -14.47 12.75
N LYS A 28 10.46 -15.46 13.56
CA LYS A 28 11.79 -16.10 13.46
C LYS A 28 11.97 -16.84 12.14
N GLU A 29 10.91 -17.50 11.70
CA GLU A 29 10.87 -18.23 10.43
C GLU A 29 10.76 -17.28 9.25
N LEU A 30 9.87 -16.30 9.31
CA LEU A 30 9.66 -15.31 8.25
C LEU A 30 10.84 -14.38 8.04
N MET A 31 11.65 -14.11 9.06
CA MET A 31 12.90 -13.35 8.92
C MET A 31 14.07 -14.19 8.38
N THR A 32 13.90 -15.51 8.21
CA THR A 32 14.92 -16.42 7.70
C THR A 32 14.45 -17.10 6.42
N THR A 33 13.83 -18.27 6.53
CA THR A 33 13.35 -19.07 5.39
C THR A 33 12.26 -18.36 4.60
N GLY A 34 11.46 -17.52 5.26
CA GLY A 34 10.39 -16.73 4.64
C GLY A 34 10.77 -15.30 4.25
N ALA A 35 12.05 -14.93 4.22
CA ALA A 35 12.48 -13.54 4.08
C ALA A 35 11.92 -12.83 2.83
N LEU A 36 11.85 -13.53 1.68
CA LEU A 36 11.25 -12.99 0.46
C LEU A 36 9.74 -12.76 0.59
N THR A 37 9.03 -13.69 1.24
CA THR A 37 7.59 -13.54 1.53
C THR A 37 7.35 -12.36 2.45
N LEU A 38 8.15 -12.23 3.52
CA LEU A 38 8.08 -11.13 4.47
C LEU A 38 8.38 -9.79 3.79
N ALA A 39 9.38 -9.74 2.89
CA ALA A 39 9.69 -8.56 2.09
C ALA A 39 8.54 -8.20 1.14
N ALA A 40 7.91 -9.18 0.49
CA ALA A 40 6.77 -8.95 -0.40
C ALA A 40 5.54 -8.41 0.34
N ILE A 41 5.27 -8.92 1.55
CA ILE A 41 4.21 -8.43 2.44
C ILE A 41 4.53 -7.00 2.88
N SER A 42 5.74 -6.77 3.37
CA SER A 42 6.20 -5.45 3.83
C SER A 42 6.12 -4.40 2.73
N GLY A 43 6.69 -4.71 1.56
CA GLY A 43 6.66 -3.83 0.40
C GLY A 43 5.23 -3.58 -0.10
N GLY A 44 4.42 -4.64 -0.18
CA GLY A 44 3.01 -4.51 -0.58
C GLY A 44 2.21 -3.61 0.36
N ALA A 45 2.36 -3.80 1.67
CA ALA A 45 1.69 -2.98 2.67
C ALA A 45 2.16 -1.51 2.58
N VAL A 46 3.47 -1.24 2.51
CA VAL A 46 3.97 0.14 2.55
C VAL A 46 3.73 0.88 1.24
N PHE A 47 4.06 0.29 0.09
CA PHE A 47 4.11 1.03 -1.18
C PHE A 47 2.74 1.28 -1.81
N MET A 48 1.74 0.43 -1.54
CA MET A 48 0.44 0.50 -2.23
C MET A 48 -0.65 1.23 -1.43
N GLY A 49 -0.37 1.69 -0.20
CA GLY A 49 -1.31 2.52 0.58
C GLY A 49 -1.63 3.89 -0.05
N ALA A 50 -0.83 4.33 -1.02
CA ALA A 50 -1.03 5.59 -1.74
C ALA A 50 -2.04 5.53 -2.89
N ASN A 51 -2.63 4.36 -3.18
CA ASN A 51 -3.54 4.20 -4.31
C ASN A 51 -4.88 4.92 -4.12
N THR A 52 -5.31 5.18 -2.88
CA THR A 52 -6.57 5.88 -2.60
C THR A 52 -6.41 6.91 -1.46
N TYR A 53 -7.37 7.83 -1.34
CA TYR A 53 -7.41 8.79 -0.23
C TYR A 53 -7.57 8.14 1.14
N ILE A 54 -8.13 6.93 1.20
CA ILE A 54 -8.40 6.23 2.47
C ILE A 54 -7.36 5.13 2.74
N GLY A 55 -6.39 4.95 1.85
CA GLY A 55 -5.40 3.88 1.97
C GLY A 55 -4.46 4.06 3.17
N ASN A 56 -4.33 5.27 3.72
CA ASN A 56 -3.73 5.50 5.03
C ASN A 56 -4.19 6.83 5.66
N ALA A 57 -3.96 6.97 6.97
CA ALA A 57 -4.36 8.17 7.71
C ALA A 57 -3.73 9.48 7.19
N PRO A 58 -2.42 9.56 6.86
CA PRO A 58 -1.82 10.76 6.28
C PRO A 58 -2.49 11.23 4.96
N ASN A 59 -2.78 10.32 4.03
CA ASN A 59 -3.44 10.65 2.77
C ASN A 59 -4.82 11.24 2.99
N PHE A 60 -5.59 10.63 3.90
CA PHE A 60 -6.91 11.11 4.27
C PHE A 60 -6.85 12.49 4.91
N MET A 61 -5.85 12.73 5.76
CA MET A 61 -5.61 14.02 6.41
C MET A 61 -5.27 15.11 5.39
N VAL A 62 -4.37 14.84 4.44
CA VAL A 62 -4.03 15.79 3.36
C VAL A 62 -5.26 16.13 2.53
N TYR A 63 -6.07 15.13 2.16
CA TYR A 63 -7.33 15.34 1.46
C TYR A 63 -8.32 16.20 2.26
N ALA A 64 -8.48 15.95 3.56
CA ALA A 64 -9.35 16.71 4.43
C ALA A 64 -8.91 18.18 4.56
N ILE A 65 -7.60 18.44 4.77
CA ILE A 65 -7.04 19.79 4.85
C ILE A 65 -7.21 20.54 3.53
N ALA A 66 -6.94 19.89 2.40
CA ALA A 66 -7.11 20.52 1.08
C ALA A 66 -8.58 20.92 0.83
N LYS A 67 -9.52 20.04 1.19
CA LYS A 67 -10.96 20.31 1.07
C LYS A 67 -11.43 21.43 2.00
N ASP A 68 -10.94 21.46 3.24
CA ASP A 68 -11.21 22.54 4.20
C ASP A 68 -10.73 23.90 3.67
N ARG A 69 -9.52 23.93 3.09
CA ARG A 69 -8.93 25.10 2.43
C ARG A 69 -9.53 25.42 1.05
N LYS A 70 -10.64 24.78 0.65
CA LYS A 70 -11.33 24.97 -0.63
C LYS A 70 -10.45 24.71 -1.87
N VAL A 71 -9.41 23.89 -1.73
CA VAL A 71 -8.63 23.40 -2.87
C VAL A 71 -9.47 22.35 -3.60
N ALA A 72 -9.57 22.47 -4.93
CA ALA A 72 -10.29 21.50 -5.75
C ALA A 72 -9.55 20.15 -5.74
N MET A 73 -10.15 19.16 -5.10
CA MET A 73 -9.63 17.80 -5.04
C MET A 73 -10.37 16.90 -6.06
N PRO A 74 -9.67 15.99 -6.75
CA PRO A 74 -10.31 14.95 -7.57
C PRO A 74 -11.32 14.13 -6.77
N SER A 75 -12.35 13.62 -7.45
CA SER A 75 -13.24 12.60 -6.88
C SER A 75 -12.45 11.36 -6.46
N PHE A 76 -13.03 10.50 -5.63
CA PHE A 76 -12.37 9.27 -5.15
C PHE A 76 -11.81 8.42 -6.30
N PHE A 77 -12.65 8.09 -7.29
CA PHE A 77 -12.25 7.33 -8.47
C PHE A 77 -11.34 8.13 -9.41
N GLY A 78 -11.50 9.46 -9.48
CA GLY A 78 -10.59 10.31 -10.24
C GLY A 78 -9.17 10.29 -9.69
N TYR A 79 -9.02 10.31 -8.36
CA TYR A 79 -7.73 10.15 -7.71
C TYR A 79 -7.14 8.76 -7.95
N MET A 80 -7.94 7.70 -7.88
CA MET A 80 -7.48 6.33 -8.15
C MET A 80 -6.92 6.16 -9.57
N LEU A 81 -7.54 6.81 -10.56
CA LEU A 81 -7.02 6.79 -11.93
C LEU A 81 -5.67 7.52 -12.02
N TRP A 82 -5.57 8.69 -11.39
CA TRP A 82 -4.33 9.48 -11.32
C TRP A 82 -3.19 8.75 -10.60
N SER A 83 -3.47 8.21 -9.41
CA SER A 83 -2.50 7.46 -8.61
C SER A 83 -2.09 6.19 -9.35
N GLY A 84 -3.04 5.43 -9.91
CA GLY A 84 -2.76 4.23 -10.68
C GLY A 84 -1.87 4.50 -11.90
N ALA A 85 -2.13 5.55 -12.66
CA ALA A 85 -1.32 5.91 -13.84
C ALA A 85 0.14 6.19 -13.49
N ILE A 86 0.42 6.76 -12.31
CA ILE A 86 1.77 7.07 -11.84
C ILE A 86 2.42 5.86 -11.14
N LEU A 87 1.66 5.20 -10.27
CA LEU A 87 2.19 4.19 -9.36
C LEU A 87 2.32 2.81 -10.00
N ILE A 88 1.44 2.42 -10.94
CA ILE A 88 1.53 1.10 -11.60
C ILE A 88 2.89 0.90 -12.30
N PRO A 89 3.41 1.86 -13.10
CA PRO A 89 4.76 1.76 -13.66
C PRO A 89 5.85 1.59 -12.59
N VAL A 90 5.74 2.37 -11.51
CA VAL A 90 6.69 2.30 -10.38
C VAL A 90 6.63 0.92 -9.71
N PHE A 91 5.44 0.36 -9.50
CA PHE A 91 5.26 -0.97 -8.91
C PHE A 91 5.78 -2.09 -9.80
N ILE A 92 5.65 -1.97 -11.12
CA ILE A 92 6.24 -2.93 -12.07
C ILE A 92 7.76 -2.91 -11.95
N VAL A 93 8.37 -1.72 -12.00
CA VAL A 93 9.83 -1.56 -11.85
C VAL A 93 10.30 -2.10 -10.49
N GLN A 94 9.60 -1.75 -9.41
CA GLN A 94 9.88 -2.25 -8.07
C GLN A 94 9.74 -3.77 -7.97
N THR A 95 8.76 -4.37 -8.65
CA THR A 95 8.60 -5.83 -8.66
C THR A 95 9.79 -6.49 -9.37
N VAL A 96 10.17 -6.01 -10.54
CA VAL A 96 11.29 -6.57 -11.32
C VAL A 96 12.63 -6.41 -10.59
N LEU A 97 12.90 -5.26 -9.97
CA LEU A 97 14.19 -5.00 -9.33
C LEU A 97 14.41 -5.77 -8.02
N PHE A 98 13.34 -5.99 -7.23
CA PHE A 98 13.47 -6.57 -5.89
C PHE A 98 12.95 -8.01 -5.78
N PHE A 99 12.12 -8.46 -6.72
CA PHE A 99 11.44 -9.76 -6.67
C PHE A 99 11.46 -10.54 -8.00
N GLY A 100 12.05 -9.97 -9.06
CA GLY A 100 12.20 -10.59 -10.38
C GLY A 100 13.42 -11.48 -10.50
#